data_AF-A0A7Y5GUN4-F1
#
_entry.id   AF-A0A7Y5GUN4-F1
#
_cell.length_a   1.000
_cell.length_b   1.000
_cell.length_c   1.000
_cell.angle_alpha   90.00
_cell.angle_beta   90.00
_cell.angle_gamma   90.00
#
_symmetry.space_group_name_H-M   'P 1'
#
loop_
_entity.id
_entity.type
_entity.pdbx_description
1 polymer ?
#
loop_
_entity_poly.entity_id
_entity_poly.type
_entity_poly.pdbx_seq_one_letter_code
_entity_poly.pdbx_strand_id
1 'polypeptide(L)'
;MQHFSEAMFLLSVMGEGTFIDLLRYIEQFAPDETTAEIARRARADEARHVHFGMAHIRYALAADPMLYQRLEKAVFHRAATLHQLDSVPAPIQDALTVLAAGGTDPKSIRSGAEHFRQLRHTMFENRIKRLQNIGFSLEQSEVLSGKHTANFM
;
A
#
# COMPACT_ATOMS: atom_id res chain seq x y z
N MET A 1 -9.36 -3.82 22.64
CA MET A 1 -10.05 -4.64 21.62
C MET A 1 -10.25 -3.72 20.42
N GLN A 2 -9.59 -3.97 19.29
CA GLN A 2 -9.75 -3.12 18.10
C GLN A 2 -11.14 -3.38 17.51
N HIS A 3 -11.88 -2.32 17.20
CA HIS A 3 -13.17 -2.47 16.52
C HIS A 3 -12.94 -2.95 15.08
N PHE A 4 -13.80 -3.84 14.58
CA PHE A 4 -13.66 -4.47 13.26
C PHE A 4 -13.36 -3.46 12.13
N SER A 5 -14.05 -2.31 12.11
CA SER A 5 -13.82 -1.26 11.12
C SER A 5 -12.42 -0.64 11.18
N GLU A 6 -11.84 -0.46 12.37
CA GLU A 6 -10.48 0.07 12.51
C GLU A 6 -9.46 -0.95 11.99
N ALA A 7 -9.61 -2.22 12.35
CA ALA A 7 -8.75 -3.29 11.88
C ALA A 7 -8.82 -3.43 10.34
N MET A 8 -10.04 -3.49 9.78
CA MET A 8 -10.26 -3.56 8.33
C MET A 8 -9.71 -2.33 7.59
N PHE A 9 -9.82 -1.13 8.17
CA PHE A 9 -9.27 0.07 7.56
C PHE A 9 -7.74 0.04 7.53
N LEU A 10 -7.11 -0.31 8.66
CA LEU A 10 -5.66 -0.38 8.77
C LEU A 10 -5.06 -1.49 7.89
N LEU A 11 -5.71 -2.65 7.82
CA LEU A 11 -5.24 -3.76 7.02
C LEU A 11 -5.58 -3.53 5.54
N SER A 12 -6.85 -3.46 5.19
CA SER A 12 -7.27 -3.55 3.80
C SER A 12 -7.17 -2.23 3.02
N VAL A 13 -7.42 -1.08 3.65
CA VAL A 13 -7.40 0.21 2.94
C VAL A 13 -6.00 0.83 2.97
N MET A 14 -5.40 0.87 4.16
CA MET A 14 -4.08 1.48 4.36
C MET A 14 -2.95 0.54 3.91
N GLY A 15 -2.95 -0.72 4.37
CA GLY A 15 -1.90 -1.72 4.11
C GLY A 15 -2.02 -2.41 2.75
N GLU A 16 -2.91 -3.40 2.64
CA GLU A 16 -3.15 -4.26 1.46
C GLU A 16 -3.36 -3.49 0.16
N GLY A 17 -3.99 -2.31 0.21
CA GLY A 17 -4.08 -1.43 -0.95
C GLY A 17 -2.72 -1.11 -1.59
N THR A 18 -1.65 -1.05 -0.78
CA THR A 18 -0.26 -0.87 -1.22
C THR A 18 0.27 -2.13 -1.92
N PHE A 19 -0.16 -3.33 -1.50
CA PHE A 19 0.26 -4.59 -2.11
C PHE A 19 -0.27 -4.77 -3.53
N ILE A 20 -1.41 -4.18 -3.89
CA ILE A 20 -1.92 -4.21 -5.27
C ILE A 20 -0.87 -3.65 -6.24
N ASP A 21 -0.25 -2.53 -5.89
CA ASP A 21 0.77 -1.88 -6.72
C ASP A 21 2.09 -2.66 -6.68
N LEU A 22 2.46 -3.24 -5.53
CA LEU A 22 3.64 -4.10 -5.41
C LEU A 22 3.54 -5.36 -6.27
N LEU A 23 2.39 -6.04 -6.22
CA LEU A 23 2.16 -7.26 -6.97
C LEU A 23 2.12 -6.98 -8.47
N ARG A 24 1.59 -5.81 -8.89
CA ARG A 24 1.69 -5.36 -10.29
C ARG A 24 3.13 -5.13 -10.72
N TYR A 25 3.94 -4.53 -9.86
CA TYR A 25 5.36 -4.33 -10.12
C TYR A 25 6.11 -5.66 -10.27
N ILE A 26 5.86 -6.61 -9.38
CA ILE A 26 6.45 -7.95 -9.46
C ILE A 26 6.00 -8.67 -10.73
N GLU A 27 4.71 -8.59 -11.07
CA GLU A 27 4.16 -9.13 -12.32
C GLU A 27 4.86 -8.55 -13.56
N GLN A 28 5.09 -7.23 -13.58
CA GLN A 28 5.73 -6.52 -14.69
C GLN A 28 7.21 -6.89 -14.87
N PHE A 29 7.95 -7.07 -13.78
CA PHE A 29 9.40 -7.32 -13.78
C PHE A 29 9.76 -8.76 -13.41
N ALA A 30 8.81 -9.68 -13.49
CA ALA A 30 9.03 -11.08 -13.14
C ALA A 30 10.16 -11.69 -13.99
N PRO A 31 11.05 -12.51 -13.40
CA PRO A 31 12.13 -13.16 -14.13
C PRO A 31 11.64 -14.29 -15.06
N ASP A 32 10.41 -14.75 -14.86
CA ASP A 32 9.79 -15.85 -15.59
C ASP A 32 8.26 -15.75 -15.57
N GLU A 33 7.60 -16.50 -16.46
CA GLU A 33 6.14 -16.51 -16.61
C GLU A 33 5.41 -17.06 -15.37
N THR A 34 6.00 -18.02 -14.66
CA THR A 34 5.37 -18.62 -13.47
C THR A 34 5.30 -17.59 -12.34
N THR A 35 6.38 -16.85 -12.11
CA THR A 35 6.41 -15.76 -11.13
C THR A 35 5.41 -14.66 -11.50
N ALA A 36 5.32 -14.27 -12.78
CA ALA A 36 4.35 -13.28 -13.24
C ALA A 36 2.91 -13.73 -12.98
N GLU A 37 2.60 -14.99 -13.28
CA GLU A 37 1.27 -15.57 -13.12
C GLU A 37 0.84 -15.65 -11.65
N ILE A 38 1.75 -16.03 -10.75
CA ILE A 38 1.49 -16.05 -9.31
C ILE A 38 1.20 -14.62 -8.82
N ALA A 39 2.03 -13.65 -9.19
CA ALA A 39 1.83 -12.24 -8.79
C ALA A 39 0.48 -11.69 -9.28
N ARG A 40 0.11 -12.00 -10.53
CA ARG A 40 -1.18 -11.62 -11.12
C ARG A 40 -2.37 -12.19 -10.36
N ARG A 41 -2.33 -13.49 -10.00
CA ARG A 41 -3.40 -14.16 -9.24
C ARG A 41 -3.51 -13.64 -7.82
N ALA A 42 -2.38 -13.48 -7.14
CA ALA A 42 -2.34 -12.88 -5.81
C ALA A 42 -2.91 -11.46 -5.85
N ARG A 43 -2.57 -10.65 -6.87
CA ARG A 43 -3.11 -9.30 -7.04
C ARG A 43 -4.63 -9.29 -7.22
N ALA A 44 -5.17 -10.27 -7.93
CA ALA A 44 -6.62 -10.40 -8.13
C ALA A 44 -7.35 -10.81 -6.84
N ASP A 45 -6.73 -11.63 -5.99
CA ASP A 45 -7.25 -11.95 -4.66
C ASP A 45 -7.20 -10.73 -3.73
N GLU A 46 -6.04 -10.08 -3.67
CA GLU A 46 -5.82 -8.88 -2.87
C GLU A 46 -6.80 -7.75 -3.25
N ALA A 47 -7.03 -7.54 -4.55
CA ALA A 47 -8.00 -6.57 -5.03
C ALA A 47 -9.42 -6.84 -4.50
N ARG A 48 -9.81 -8.10 -4.29
CA ARG A 48 -11.12 -8.45 -3.70
C ARG A 48 -11.17 -8.13 -2.21
N HIS A 49 -10.12 -8.41 -1.45
CA HIS A 49 -10.03 -8.04 -0.03
C HIS A 49 -10.08 -6.53 0.17
N VAL A 50 -9.27 -5.78 -0.59
CA VAL A 50 -9.25 -4.32 -0.56
C VAL A 50 -10.61 -3.75 -0.95
N HIS A 51 -11.27 -4.28 -1.98
CA HIS A 51 -12.60 -3.82 -2.39
C HIS A 51 -13.64 -4.04 -1.29
N PHE A 52 -13.62 -5.21 -0.64
CA PHE A 52 -14.50 -5.49 0.49
C PHE A 52 -14.27 -4.51 1.66
N GLY A 53 -13.00 -4.30 2.04
CA GLY A 53 -12.64 -3.33 3.08
C GLY A 53 -13.11 -1.91 2.74
N MET A 54 -12.88 -1.46 1.51
CA MET A 54 -13.35 -0.16 1.03
C MET A 54 -14.87 0.00 1.10
N ALA A 55 -15.62 -1.03 0.67
CA ALA A 55 -17.08 -1.01 0.72
C ALA A 55 -17.60 -0.96 2.16
N HIS A 56 -17.00 -1.74 3.07
CA HIS A 56 -17.33 -1.74 4.50
C HIS A 56 -17.09 -0.36 5.14
N ILE A 57 -15.93 0.24 4.90
CA ILE A 57 -15.59 1.55 5.48
C ILE A 57 -16.49 2.66 4.96
N ARG A 58 -16.78 2.67 3.64
CA ARG A 58 -17.71 3.63 3.07
C ARG A 58 -19.10 3.52 3.70
N TYR A 59 -19.61 2.31 3.89
CA TYR A 59 -20.88 2.08 4.57
C TYR A 59 -20.83 2.56 6.03
N ALA A 60 -19.78 2.20 6.76
CA ALA A 60 -19.65 2.54 8.17
C ALA A 60 -19.49 4.06 8.40
N LEU A 61 -18.80 4.77 7.52
CA LEU A 61 -18.68 6.24 7.57
C LEU A 61 -20.02 6.94 7.35
N ALA A 62 -20.88 6.39 6.48
CA ALA A 62 -22.22 6.92 6.28
C ALA A 62 -23.13 6.71 7.50
N ALA A 63 -22.88 5.66 8.29
CA ALA A 63 -23.66 5.32 9.47
C ALA A 63 -23.20 6.02 10.77
N ASP A 64 -21.90 6.32 10.89
CA ASP A 64 -21.32 6.91 12.10
C ASP A 64 -20.38 8.09 11.75
N PRO A 65 -20.85 9.34 11.97
CA PRO A 65 -20.04 10.54 11.74
C PRO A 65 -18.75 10.62 12.59
N MET A 66 -18.68 9.91 13.72
CA MET A 66 -17.50 9.89 14.59
C MET A 66 -16.46 8.85 14.18
N LEU A 67 -16.77 7.99 13.20
CA LEU A 67 -15.86 6.94 12.77
C LEU A 67 -14.56 7.52 12.18
N TYR A 68 -14.62 8.63 11.44
CA TYR A 68 -13.41 9.26 10.90
C TYR A 68 -12.34 9.49 11.98
N GLN A 69 -12.71 10.13 13.09
CA GLN A 69 -11.79 10.46 14.17
C GLN A 69 -11.16 9.21 14.79
N ARG A 70 -11.92 8.11 14.87
CA ARG A 70 -11.40 6.82 15.35
C ARG A 70 -10.42 6.19 14.37
N LEU A 71 -10.74 6.20 13.08
CA LEU A 71 -9.86 5.70 12.02
C LEU A 71 -8.56 6.50 11.95
N GLU A 72 -8.64 7.82 12.02
CA GLU A 72 -7.49 8.71 12.09
C GLU A 72 -6.62 8.38 13.31
N LYS A 73 -7.21 8.34 14.51
CA LYS A 73 -6.48 7.97 15.73
C LYS A 73 -5.80 6.60 15.60
N ALA A 74 -6.46 5.62 14.98
CA ALA A 74 -5.89 4.29 14.76
C ALA A 74 -4.68 4.33 13.81
N VAL A 75 -4.74 5.11 12.73
CA VAL A 75 -3.60 5.31 11.80
C VAL A 75 -2.43 5.97 12.52
N PHE A 76 -2.68 7.05 13.26
CA PHE A 76 -1.62 7.75 13.99
C PHE A 76 -1.00 6.88 15.08
N HIS A 77 -1.82 6.09 15.80
CA HIS A 77 -1.32 5.15 16.79
C HIS A 77 -0.41 4.10 16.16
N ARG A 78 -0.84 3.47 15.05
CA ARG A 78 -0.04 2.50 14.31
C ARG A 78 1.29 3.11 13.83
N ALA A 79 1.24 4.30 13.25
CA ALA A 79 2.43 5.01 12.77
C ALA A 79 3.42 5.29 13.92
N ALA A 80 2.92 5.70 15.10
CA ALA A 80 3.75 5.92 16.28
C ALA A 80 4.39 4.62 16.80
N THR A 81 3.67 3.50 16.78
CA THR A 81 4.21 2.18 17.18
C THR A 81 5.31 1.70 16.22
N LEU A 82 5.19 2.03 14.94
CA LEU A 82 6.11 1.60 13.89
C LEU A 82 7.20 2.63 13.55
N HIS A 83 7.33 3.71 14.34
CA HIS A 83 8.27 4.82 14.08
C HIS A 83 9.75 4.38 13.99
N GLN A 84 10.12 3.20 14.50
CA GLN A 84 11.48 2.68 14.31
C GLN A 84 11.77 2.21 12.87
N LEU A 85 10.74 2.15 12.01
CA LEU A 85 10.80 1.67 10.63
C LEU A 85 10.42 2.80 9.65
N ASP A 86 11.24 3.86 9.63
CA ASP A 86 11.01 5.05 8.80
C ASP A 86 11.25 4.83 7.29
N SER A 87 11.80 3.67 6.90
CA SER A 87 12.07 3.33 5.51
C SER A 87 11.75 1.88 5.18
N VAL A 88 11.59 1.60 3.88
CA VAL A 88 11.63 0.23 3.37
C VAL A 88 12.96 -0.38 3.83
N PRO A 89 12.98 -1.57 4.45
CA PRO A 89 14.23 -2.21 4.82
C PRO A 89 15.15 -2.34 3.62
N ALA A 90 16.43 -1.97 3.75
CA ALA A 90 17.39 -1.96 2.65
C ALA A 90 17.39 -3.27 1.83
N PRO A 91 17.32 -4.48 2.43
CA PRO A 91 17.25 -5.72 1.65
C PRO A 91 16.03 -5.82 0.71
N ILE A 92 14.88 -5.27 1.12
CA ILE A 92 13.67 -5.26 0.30
C ILE A 92 13.80 -4.24 -0.83
N GLN A 93 14.36 -3.06 -0.55
CA GLN A 93 14.66 -2.07 -1.57
C GLN A 93 15.63 -2.63 -2.62
N ASP A 94 16.70 -3.29 -2.19
CA ASP A 94 17.70 -3.86 -3.08
C ASP A 94 17.09 -4.99 -3.92
N ALA A 95 16.29 -5.87 -3.32
CA ALA A 95 15.60 -6.93 -4.04
C ALA A 95 14.66 -6.40 -5.14
N LEU A 96 13.83 -5.40 -4.82
CA LEU A 96 12.92 -4.80 -5.79
C LEU A 96 13.63 -3.99 -6.87
N THR A 97 14.78 -3.39 -6.53
CA THR A 97 15.66 -2.69 -7.48
C THR A 97 16.28 -3.69 -8.46
N VAL A 98 16.86 -4.78 -7.96
CA VAL A 98 17.48 -5.83 -8.78
C VAL A 98 16.45 -6.53 -9.66
N LEU A 99 15.25 -6.81 -9.13
CA LEU A 99 14.15 -7.39 -9.89
C LEU A 99 13.83 -6.55 -11.13
N ALA A 100 13.63 -5.24 -10.97
CA ALA A 100 13.32 -4.35 -12.09
C ALA A 100 14.52 -3.94 -12.94
N ALA A 101 15.74 -4.17 -12.47
CA ALA A 101 16.94 -3.89 -13.24
C ALA A 101 17.11 -4.87 -14.41
N GLY A 102 16.69 -6.14 -14.24
CA GLY A 102 16.88 -7.18 -15.26
C GLY A 102 18.35 -7.52 -15.55
N GLY A 103 19.29 -6.98 -14.76
CA GLY A 103 20.74 -7.12 -14.95
C GLY A 103 21.51 -6.43 -13.82
N THR A 104 22.80 -6.75 -13.69
CA THR A 104 23.67 -6.27 -12.59
C THR A 104 24.66 -5.18 -13.02
N ASP A 105 24.69 -4.80 -14.30
CA ASP A 105 25.53 -3.71 -14.74
C ASP A 105 25.03 -2.34 -14.20
N PRO A 106 25.91 -1.34 -14.07
CA PRO A 106 25.53 -0.06 -13.47
C PRO A 106 24.37 0.67 -14.15
N LYS A 107 24.12 0.47 -15.47
CA LYS A 107 22.99 1.11 -16.16
C LYS A 107 21.68 0.43 -15.76
N SER A 108 21.66 -0.90 -15.75
CA SER A 108 20.50 -1.70 -15.35
C SER A 108 20.09 -1.40 -13.90
N ILE A 109 21.06 -1.36 -12.97
CA ILE A 109 20.77 -1.04 -11.56
C ILE A 109 20.20 0.38 -11.40
N ARG A 110 20.72 1.37 -12.14
CA ARG A 110 20.13 2.73 -12.13
C ARG A 110 18.68 2.71 -12.61
N SER A 111 18.38 2.00 -13.69
CA SER A 111 17.01 1.87 -14.20
C SER A 111 16.09 1.18 -13.18
N GLY A 112 16.53 0.08 -12.56
CA GLY A 112 15.79 -0.58 -11.48
C GLY A 112 15.50 0.35 -10.30
N ALA A 113 16.45 1.20 -9.92
CA ALA A 113 16.27 2.16 -8.84
C ALA A 113 15.27 3.28 -9.19
N GLU A 114 15.19 3.70 -10.46
CA GLU A 114 14.14 4.60 -10.95
C GLU A 114 12.76 3.94 -10.86
N HIS A 115 12.64 2.69 -11.34
CA HIS A 115 11.38 1.94 -11.28
C HIS A 115 10.89 1.74 -9.84
N PHE A 116 11.78 1.42 -8.90
CA PHE A 116 11.43 1.30 -7.49
C PHE A 116 10.95 2.64 -6.89
N ARG A 117 11.59 3.76 -7.25
CA ARG A 117 11.11 5.09 -6.83
C ARG A 117 9.73 5.41 -7.39
N GLN A 118 9.49 5.07 -8.66
CA GLN A 118 8.18 5.24 -9.28
C GLN A 118 7.11 4.38 -8.60
N LEU A 119 7.42 3.13 -8.24
CA LEU A 119 6.52 2.27 -7.48
C LEU A 119 6.04 2.94 -6.18
N ARG A 120 6.98 3.51 -5.41
CA ARG A 120 6.65 4.21 -4.15
C ARG A 120 5.73 5.41 -4.39
N HIS A 121 5.97 6.17 -5.47
CA HIS A 121 5.10 7.28 -5.84
C HIS A 121 3.69 6.80 -6.18
N THR A 122 3.59 5.78 -7.05
CA THR A 122 2.31 5.20 -7.46
C THR A 122 1.52 4.64 -6.27
N MET A 123 2.18 3.98 -5.33
CA MET A 123 1.54 3.49 -4.09
C MET A 123 0.95 4.63 -3.25
N PHE A 124 1.68 5.74 -3.11
CA PHE A 124 1.22 6.91 -2.38
C PHE A 124 -0.01 7.53 -3.06
N GLU A 125 0.05 7.76 -4.37
CA GLU A 125 -1.06 8.33 -5.14
C GLU A 125 -2.30 7.44 -5.12
N ASN A 126 -2.12 6.13 -5.31
CA ASN A 126 -3.24 5.20 -5.32
C ASN A 126 -3.87 5.03 -3.94
N ARG A 127 -3.10 5.20 -2.85
CA ARG A 127 -3.67 5.26 -1.50
C ARG A 127 -4.56 6.48 -1.32
N ILE A 128 -4.12 7.66 -1.78
CA ILE A 128 -4.96 8.88 -1.75
C ILE A 128 -6.25 8.63 -2.53
N LYS A 129 -6.16 8.11 -3.76
CA LYS A 129 -7.35 7.80 -4.59
C LYS A 129 -8.31 6.83 -3.89
N ARG A 130 -7.79 5.78 -3.24
CA ARG A 130 -8.62 4.84 -2.47
C ARG A 130 -9.34 5.52 -1.30
N LEU A 131 -8.65 6.38 -0.56
CA LEU A 131 -9.24 7.13 0.56
C LEU A 131 -10.34 8.09 0.08
N GLN A 132 -10.11 8.82 -1.01
CA GLN A 132 -11.14 9.68 -1.61
C GLN A 132 -12.37 8.87 -2.06
N ASN A 133 -12.16 7.70 -2.68
CA ASN A 133 -13.24 6.83 -3.16
C ASN A 133 -14.15 6.26 -2.05
N ILE A 134 -13.71 6.28 -0.79
CA ILE A 134 -14.51 5.81 0.35
C ILE A 134 -15.07 6.97 1.19
N GLY A 135 -14.86 8.23 0.76
CA GLY A 135 -15.55 9.41 1.31
C GLY A 135 -14.66 10.39 2.08
N PHE A 136 -13.33 10.24 2.08
CA PHE A 136 -12.42 11.18 2.72
C PHE A 136 -12.20 12.40 1.81
N SER A 137 -11.98 13.57 2.41
CA SER A 137 -11.52 14.74 1.65
C SER A 137 -10.08 14.53 1.14
N LEU A 138 -9.64 15.36 0.20
CA LEU A 138 -8.24 15.32 -0.27
C LEU A 138 -7.26 15.55 0.89
N GLU A 139 -7.50 16.56 1.70
CA GLU A 139 -6.67 16.90 2.87
C GLU A 139 -6.58 15.72 3.85
N GLN A 140 -7.71 15.13 4.20
CA GLN A 140 -7.73 13.94 5.07
C GLN A 140 -6.96 12.77 4.45
N SER A 141 -7.12 12.58 3.13
CA SER A 141 -6.45 11.50 2.40
C SER A 141 -4.93 11.68 2.38
N GLU A 142 -4.44 12.91 2.20
CA GLU A 142 -3.01 13.25 2.23
C GLU A 142 -2.43 13.05 3.63
N VAL A 143 -3.12 13.53 4.67
CA VAL A 143 -2.71 13.36 6.08
C VAL A 143 -2.56 11.88 6.41
N LEU A 144 -3.59 11.07 6.12
CA LEU A 144 -3.55 9.64 6.45
C LEU A 144 -2.53 8.89 5.58
N SER A 145 -2.45 9.18 4.29
CA SER A 145 -1.49 8.53 3.39
C SER A 145 -0.04 8.81 3.81
N GLY A 146 0.24 10.03 4.27
CA GLY A 146 1.56 10.41 4.80
C GLY A 146 1.94 9.70 6.11
N LYS A 147 0.99 9.09 6.81
CA LYS A 147 1.25 8.27 8.01
C LYS A 147 1.40 6.78 7.71
N HIS A 148 1.28 6.36 6.46
CA HIS A 148 1.57 4.99 6.09
C HIS A 148 3.07 4.71 6.20
N THR A 149 3.44 3.73 7.03
CA THR A 149 4.84 3.34 7.21
C THR A 149 5.42 2.72 5.95
N ALA A 150 6.70 3.00 5.69
CA ALA A 150 7.36 2.57 4.47
C ALA A 150 7.73 1.07 4.45
N ASN A 151 7.42 0.31 5.51
CA ASN A 151 7.78 -1.09 5.66
C ASN A 151 6.92 -2.08 4.84
N PHE A 152 6.06 -1.60 3.93
CA PHE A 152 5.05 -2.40 3.24
C PHE A 152 4.11 -3.18 4.18
N MET A 153 4.10 -2.91 5.49
CA MET A 153 3.21 -3.54 6.47
C MET A 153 2.24 -2.53 7.05
#